data_AF-A0A7X2HP01-F1
#
_entry.id   AF-A0A7X2HP01-F1
#
_cell.length_a   1.000
_cell.length_b   1.000
_cell.length_c   1.000
_cell.angle_alpha   90.00
_cell.angle_beta   90.00
_cell.angle_gamma   90.00
#
_symmetry.space_group_name_H-M   'P 1'
#
loop_
_entity.id
_entity.type
_entity.pdbx_description
1 polymer ?
#
loop_
_entity_poly.entity_id
_entity_poly.type
_entity_poly.pdbx_seq_one_letter_code
_entity_poly.pdbx_strand_id
1 'polypeptide(L)'
;MRRTAGFVGALFLIATLMAQAHATNQTYSAEAIATAVHLDFADADVMDTAEGDLDGDGLPDVAVCIGLGGDDQMIMVLRGTRSHTLVPWESSERFPWPQHTPELEIRKGSLFVSSLHISLDTASSSNRQYRFRHGHFQLIGDESWTQSPVQDDEPGQKSSIRLSNNYLTGVSVSVSEPGKRVERGRSRLPNEPLQTLRDYVP
;
A
#
# COMPACT_ATOMS: atom_id res chain seq x y z
N MET A 1 -37.10 -50.89 -35.59
CA MET A 1 -36.84 -49.46 -35.37
C MET A 1 -37.06 -49.13 -33.89
N ARG A 2 -36.17 -48.28 -33.35
CA ARG A 2 -36.16 -47.61 -32.03
C ARG A 2 -35.61 -48.37 -30.80
N ARG A 3 -34.42 -47.89 -30.40
CA ARG A 3 -33.73 -48.05 -29.11
C ARG A 3 -34.46 -47.26 -28.01
N THR A 4 -34.36 -47.71 -26.77
CA THR A 4 -34.04 -46.84 -25.61
C THR A 4 -33.58 -47.69 -24.43
N ALA A 5 -32.35 -47.44 -23.99
CA ALA A 5 -31.80 -47.79 -22.69
C ALA A 5 -32.07 -46.62 -21.72
N GLY A 6 -32.30 -46.91 -20.44
CA GLY A 6 -32.29 -45.94 -19.33
C GLY A 6 -31.77 -46.66 -18.08
N PHE A 7 -30.49 -46.49 -17.76
CA PHE A 7 -29.93 -45.58 -16.76
C PHE A 7 -30.06 -46.09 -15.32
N VAL A 8 -28.98 -46.73 -14.86
CA VAL A 8 -28.67 -47.03 -13.46
C VAL A 8 -28.24 -45.73 -12.79
N GLY A 9 -28.93 -45.33 -11.71
CA GLY A 9 -28.55 -44.21 -10.87
C GLY A 9 -27.37 -44.59 -9.97
N ALA A 10 -26.28 -43.83 -10.06
CA ALA A 10 -25.15 -43.91 -9.15
C ALA A 10 -25.06 -42.59 -8.35
N LEU A 11 -25.13 -42.75 -7.04
CA LEU A 11 -25.01 -41.76 -5.98
C LEU A 11 -23.57 -41.21 -5.96
N PHE A 12 -23.37 -39.89 -6.09
CA PHE A 12 -22.08 -39.25 -5.84
C PHE A 12 -22.14 -38.45 -4.52
N LEU A 13 -21.47 -38.99 -3.50
CA LEU A 13 -21.18 -38.29 -2.25
C LEU A 13 -19.88 -37.50 -2.48
N ILE A 14 -19.96 -36.17 -2.60
CA ILE A 14 -18.77 -35.31 -2.66
C ILE A 14 -18.41 -34.90 -1.24
N ALA A 15 -17.37 -35.50 -0.67
CA ALA A 15 -16.75 -35.02 0.55
C ALA A 15 -15.79 -33.88 0.20
N THR A 16 -16.20 -32.64 0.46
CA THR A 16 -15.34 -31.47 0.30
C THR A 16 -14.34 -31.43 1.45
N LEU A 17 -13.07 -31.76 1.18
CA LEU A 17 -11.98 -31.53 2.13
C LEU A 17 -11.71 -30.02 2.17
N MET A 18 -12.21 -29.33 3.18
CA MET A 18 -11.77 -27.96 3.47
C MET A 18 -10.40 -28.05 4.14
N ALA A 19 -9.34 -27.85 3.36
CA ALA A 19 -8.03 -27.58 3.93
C ALA A 19 -8.08 -26.18 4.57
N GLN A 20 -8.18 -26.11 5.89
CA GLN A 20 -7.88 -24.87 6.61
C GLN A 20 -6.37 -24.64 6.53
N ALA A 21 -5.94 -23.76 5.64
CA ALA A 21 -4.61 -23.18 5.70
C ALA A 21 -4.51 -22.39 7.01
N HIS A 22 -3.81 -22.96 7.99
CA HIS A 22 -3.34 -22.19 9.13
C HIS A 22 -2.18 -21.33 8.61
N ALA A 23 -2.42 -20.04 8.41
CA ALA A 23 -1.32 -19.09 8.30
C ALA A 23 -0.59 -19.14 9.64
N THR A 24 0.59 -19.76 9.67
CA THR A 24 1.52 -19.55 10.77
C THR A 24 1.94 -18.09 10.70
N ASN A 25 1.47 -17.26 11.64
CA ASN A 25 2.04 -15.94 11.87
C ASN A 25 3.48 -16.15 12.36
N GLN A 26 4.40 -16.37 11.41
CA GLN A 26 5.83 -16.24 11.62
C GLN A 26 6.12 -14.76 11.43
N THR A 27 6.60 -14.11 12.48
CA THR A 27 7.01 -12.70 12.45
C THR A 27 8.52 -12.64 12.51
N TYR A 28 9.15 -11.77 11.73
CA TYR A 28 10.59 -11.62 11.76
C TYR A 28 11.01 -10.87 13.02
N SER A 29 12.21 -11.19 13.55
CA SER A 29 12.77 -10.38 14.62
C SER A 29 13.25 -9.04 14.08
N ALA A 30 13.25 -8.00 14.93
CA ALA A 30 13.81 -6.70 14.58
C ALA A 30 15.28 -6.79 14.11
N GLU A 31 16.06 -7.70 14.70
CA GLU A 31 17.45 -7.97 14.30
C GLU A 31 17.53 -8.55 12.88
N ALA A 32 16.64 -9.48 12.51
CA ALA A 32 16.60 -10.04 11.16
C ALA A 32 16.24 -8.97 10.11
N ILE A 33 15.27 -8.10 10.43
CA ILE A 33 14.87 -6.98 9.58
C ILE A 33 16.04 -6.01 9.42
N ALA A 34 16.65 -5.56 10.52
CA ALA A 34 17.80 -4.64 10.49
C ALA A 34 18.98 -5.23 9.70
N THR A 35 19.31 -6.51 9.92
CA THR A 35 20.38 -7.20 9.18
C THR A 35 20.12 -7.17 7.68
N ALA A 36 18.89 -7.42 7.25
CA ALA A 36 18.52 -7.41 5.85
C ALA A 36 18.52 -6.01 5.24
N VAL A 37 18.09 -4.99 5.99
CA VAL A 37 18.21 -3.57 5.59
C VAL A 37 19.67 -3.18 5.41
N HIS A 38 20.54 -3.58 6.34
CA HIS A 38 21.96 -3.24 6.35
C HIS A 38 22.78 -3.89 5.23
N LEU A 39 22.20 -4.84 4.49
CA LEU A 39 22.81 -5.36 3.27
C LEU A 39 22.99 -4.28 2.20
N ASP A 40 22.02 -3.38 2.07
CA ASP A 40 22.03 -2.29 1.09
C ASP A 40 22.28 -0.92 1.74
N PHE A 41 21.94 -0.77 3.03
CA PHE A 41 22.04 0.50 3.76
C PHE A 41 22.65 0.31 5.14
N ALA A 42 23.97 0.17 5.22
CA ALA A 42 24.71 -0.22 6.43
C ALA A 42 24.42 0.63 7.68
N ASP A 43 24.17 1.93 7.51
CA ASP A 43 23.97 2.89 8.61
C ASP A 43 22.50 3.32 8.75
N ALA A 44 21.56 2.59 8.15
CA ALA A 44 20.15 2.96 8.19
C ALA A 44 19.46 2.59 9.51
N ASP A 45 18.58 3.49 9.95
CA ASP A 45 17.70 3.28 11.10
C ASP A 45 16.35 2.76 10.64
N VAL A 46 15.88 1.65 11.22
CA VAL A 46 14.53 1.14 10.98
C VAL A 46 13.53 1.97 11.76
N MET A 47 12.63 2.67 11.07
CA MET A 47 11.68 3.61 11.66
C MET A 47 10.27 3.03 11.78
N ASP A 48 9.83 2.26 10.78
CA ASP A 48 8.55 1.55 10.77
C ASP A 48 8.64 0.26 9.96
N THR A 49 7.77 -0.70 10.26
CA THR A 49 7.74 -2.00 9.58
C THR A 49 6.32 -2.52 9.44
N ALA A 50 6.02 -3.13 8.31
CA ALA A 50 4.81 -3.91 8.11
C ALA A 50 5.16 -5.28 7.54
N GLU A 51 4.50 -6.32 8.04
CA GLU A 51 4.71 -7.70 7.57
C GLU A 51 3.46 -8.29 6.93
N GLY A 52 3.66 -9.08 5.88
CA GLY A 52 2.60 -9.84 5.23
C GLY A 52 3.02 -10.35 3.86
N ASP A 53 2.24 -11.28 3.30
CA ASP A 53 2.52 -11.89 1.99
C ASP A 53 2.14 -10.92 0.85
N LEU A 54 3.14 -10.41 0.12
CA LEU A 54 2.97 -9.40 -0.93
C LEU A 54 2.92 -9.98 -2.35
N ASP A 55 3.49 -11.16 -2.61
CA ASP A 55 3.41 -11.84 -3.91
C ASP A 55 2.51 -13.09 -3.95
N GLY A 56 1.96 -13.50 -2.82
CA GLY A 56 1.07 -14.65 -2.72
C GLY A 56 1.81 -15.99 -2.67
N ASP A 57 3.10 -16.02 -2.37
CA ASP A 57 3.87 -17.26 -2.25
C ASP A 57 3.67 -17.99 -0.90
N GLY A 58 2.93 -17.38 0.02
CA GLY A 58 2.60 -17.90 1.33
C GLY A 58 3.67 -17.66 2.39
N LEU A 59 4.75 -16.93 2.06
CA LEU A 59 5.78 -16.50 2.99
C LEU A 59 5.55 -15.03 3.39
N PRO A 60 5.87 -14.63 4.62
CA PRO A 60 5.79 -13.23 5.02
C PRO A 60 6.88 -12.40 4.32
N ASP A 61 6.49 -11.29 3.70
CA ASP A 61 7.39 -10.22 3.26
C ASP A 61 7.33 -9.07 4.26
N VAL A 62 8.31 -8.16 4.17
CA VAL A 62 8.40 -7.01 5.09
C VAL A 62 8.59 -5.72 4.30
N ALA A 63 7.73 -4.74 4.51
CA ALA A 63 7.99 -3.36 4.11
C ALA A 63 8.59 -2.61 5.29
N VAL A 64 9.60 -1.80 5.03
CA VAL A 64 10.38 -1.08 6.05
C VAL A 64 10.50 0.38 5.64
N CYS A 65 10.20 1.30 6.55
CA CYS A 65 10.59 2.69 6.41
C CYS A 65 11.94 2.85 7.12
N ILE A 66 12.95 3.34 6.38
CA ILE A 66 14.30 3.53 6.91
C ILE A 66 14.69 5.00 6.87
N GLY A 67 15.39 5.44 7.92
CA GLY A 67 16.08 6.72 7.97
C GLY A 67 17.53 6.56 7.51
N LEU A 68 18.01 7.48 6.68
CA LEU A 68 19.37 7.42 6.09
C LEU A 68 20.33 8.49 6.68
N GLY A 69 19.97 9.05 7.84
CA GLY A 69 20.63 10.19 8.45
C GLY A 69 20.09 11.53 7.94
N GLY A 70 20.15 12.56 8.79
CA GLY A 70 19.47 13.83 8.52
C GLY A 70 17.94 13.66 8.52
N ASP A 71 17.28 14.33 7.57
CA ASP A 71 15.82 14.27 7.38
C ASP A 71 15.41 13.38 6.20
N ASP A 72 16.33 12.54 5.69
CA ASP A 72 16.10 11.69 4.52
C ASP A 72 15.56 10.31 4.93
N GLN A 73 14.49 9.89 4.26
CA GLN A 73 13.87 8.57 4.43
C GLN A 73 13.74 7.81 3.10
N MET A 74 13.51 6.51 3.21
CA MET A 74 13.24 5.61 2.10
C MET A 74 12.31 4.48 2.55
N ILE A 75 11.51 3.93 1.62
CA ILE A 75 10.75 2.70 1.84
C ILE A 75 11.47 1.55 1.13
N MET A 76 11.72 0.46 1.83
CA MET A 76 12.34 -0.75 1.33
C MET A 76 11.39 -1.92 1.52
N VAL A 77 11.29 -2.79 0.52
CA VAL A 77 10.59 -4.07 0.63
C VAL A 77 11.63 -5.19 0.66
N LEU A 78 11.50 -6.04 1.65
CA LEU A 78 12.27 -7.25 1.86
C LEU A 78 11.37 -8.45 1.58
N ARG A 79 11.87 -9.38 0.78
CA ARG A 79 11.17 -10.61 0.45
C ARG A 79 11.51 -11.72 1.44
N GLY A 80 10.48 -12.41 1.92
CA GLY A 80 10.66 -13.64 2.70
C GLY A 80 11.14 -14.80 1.86
N THR A 81 11.96 -15.68 2.44
CA THR A 81 12.40 -16.92 1.77
C THR A 81 11.98 -18.15 2.55
N ARG A 82 11.97 -19.30 1.88
CA ARG A 82 11.68 -20.61 2.53
C ARG A 82 12.68 -20.98 3.63
N SER A 83 13.86 -20.37 3.62
CA SER A 83 14.86 -20.52 4.68
C SER A 83 14.60 -19.59 5.87
N HIS A 84 13.46 -18.90 5.90
CA HIS A 84 13.08 -17.92 6.90
C HIS A 84 14.10 -16.76 7.01
N THR A 85 14.67 -16.37 5.88
CA THR A 85 15.52 -15.17 5.76
C THR A 85 14.77 -14.07 5.03
N LEU A 86 15.26 -12.85 5.15
CA LEU A 86 14.83 -11.69 4.37
C LEU A 86 15.90 -11.33 3.34
N VAL A 87 15.47 -10.95 2.15
CA VAL A 87 16.36 -10.43 1.10
C VAL A 87 15.81 -9.13 0.53
N PRO A 88 16.66 -8.13 0.21
CA PRO A 88 16.23 -6.93 -0.48
C PRO A 88 15.48 -7.23 -1.78
N TRP A 89 14.37 -6.53 -2.01
CA TRP A 89 13.52 -6.76 -3.18
C TRP A 89 13.34 -5.52 -4.05
N GLU A 90 12.80 -4.44 -3.48
CA GLU A 90 12.63 -3.15 -4.16
C GLU A 90 12.67 -2.03 -3.13
N SER A 91 13.07 -0.83 -3.54
CA SER A 91 13.06 0.35 -2.68
C SER A 91 12.51 1.56 -3.44
N SER A 92 12.00 2.55 -2.70
CA SER A 92 11.73 3.87 -3.23
C SER A 92 13.03 4.62 -3.54
N GLU A 93 12.93 5.76 -4.21
CA GLU A 93 13.96 6.79 -4.10
C GLU A 93 13.99 7.39 -2.69
N ARG A 94 15.09 8.11 -2.39
CA ARG A 94 15.21 8.89 -1.15
C ARG A 94 14.25 10.06 -1.22
N PHE A 95 13.53 10.30 -0.15
CA PHE A 95 12.66 11.47 -0.04
C PHE A 95 13.02 12.31 1.20
N PRO A 96 13.19 13.64 1.04
CA PRO A 96 13.38 14.55 2.16
C PRO A 96 12.04 14.92 2.80
N TRP A 97 12.09 15.53 3.98
CA TRP A 97 10.98 16.23 4.64
C TRP A 97 9.81 15.40 5.21
N PRO A 98 10.02 14.25 5.84
CA PRO A 98 8.99 13.69 6.70
C PRO A 98 8.92 14.53 7.97
N GLN A 99 7.89 15.39 8.12
CA GLN A 99 7.47 15.84 9.45
C GLN A 99 7.11 14.63 10.34
N HIS A 100 6.64 13.56 9.71
CA HIS A 100 6.31 12.29 10.32
C HIS A 100 6.77 11.13 9.43
N THR A 101 7.26 10.06 10.06
CA THR A 101 7.51 8.78 9.40
C THR A 101 6.22 8.26 8.76
N PRO A 102 6.24 7.85 7.47
CA PRO A 102 5.10 7.17 6.86
C PRO A 102 4.71 5.93 7.65
N GLU A 103 3.42 5.71 7.82
CA GLU A 103 2.88 4.49 8.38
C GLU A 103 2.74 3.44 7.27
N LEU A 104 3.32 2.26 7.51
CA LEU A 104 3.28 1.13 6.60
C LEU A 104 2.24 0.10 7.05
N GLU A 105 1.51 -0.45 6.10
CA GLU A 105 0.60 -1.57 6.36
C GLU A 105 0.63 -2.55 5.18
N ILE A 106 0.73 -3.84 5.45
CA ILE A 106 0.51 -4.88 4.44
C ILE A 106 -0.84 -5.53 4.73
N ARG A 107 -1.76 -5.45 3.75
CA ARG A 107 -3.01 -6.20 3.80
C ARG A 107 -3.41 -6.71 2.43
N LYS A 108 -3.86 -7.96 2.40
CA LYS A 108 -4.44 -8.59 1.20
C LYS A 108 -3.53 -8.46 -0.04
N GLY A 109 -2.24 -8.79 0.11
CA GLY A 109 -1.25 -8.72 -0.98
C GLY A 109 -1.04 -7.30 -1.53
N SER A 110 -1.15 -6.29 -0.66
CA SER A 110 -0.92 -4.89 -1.03
C SER A 110 -0.21 -4.18 0.09
N LEU A 111 0.76 -3.34 -0.28
CA LEU A 111 1.44 -2.41 0.61
C LEU A 111 0.67 -1.09 0.60
N PHE A 112 0.34 -0.58 1.77
CA PHE A 112 -0.21 0.75 1.99
C PHE A 112 0.86 1.62 2.64
N VAL A 113 1.01 2.84 2.12
CA VAL A 113 1.92 3.85 2.63
C VAL A 113 1.11 5.09 2.95
N SER A 114 1.01 5.44 4.22
CA SER A 114 0.23 6.60 4.67
C SER A 114 1.15 7.69 5.19
N SER A 115 0.98 8.91 4.69
CA SER A 115 1.73 10.08 5.14
C SER A 115 0.79 11.14 5.70
N LEU A 116 1.27 11.88 6.69
CA LEU A 116 0.56 12.97 7.33
C LEU A 116 1.51 14.16 7.47
N HIS A 117 1.03 15.33 7.12
CA HIS A 117 1.73 16.60 7.27
C HIS A 117 0.78 17.59 7.96
N ILE A 118 1.26 18.23 9.03
CA ILE A 118 0.48 19.19 9.80
C ILE A 118 1.37 20.41 10.06
N SER A 119 0.93 21.55 9.55
CA SER A 119 1.45 22.87 9.90
C SER A 119 0.43 23.65 10.72
N LEU A 120 0.76 24.89 11.09
CA LEU A 120 -0.07 25.72 11.97
C LEU A 120 -1.54 25.76 11.54
N ASP A 121 -1.78 25.93 10.24
CA ASP A 121 -3.13 26.13 9.70
C ASP A 121 -3.52 25.15 8.59
N THR A 122 -2.54 24.38 8.07
CA THR A 122 -2.76 23.44 6.97
C THR A 122 -2.45 22.02 7.41
N ALA A 123 -3.33 21.09 7.05
CA ALA A 123 -3.10 19.65 7.21
C ALA A 123 -3.24 18.97 5.85
N SER A 124 -2.39 18.00 5.57
CA SER A 124 -2.53 17.13 4.41
C SER A 124 -2.17 15.70 4.74
N SER A 125 -2.84 14.76 4.11
CA SER A 125 -2.51 13.34 4.20
C SER A 125 -2.54 12.69 2.83
N SER A 126 -1.80 11.60 2.69
CA SER A 126 -1.82 10.73 1.53
C SER A 126 -1.89 9.27 2.00
N ASN A 127 -2.59 8.43 1.25
CA ASN A 127 -2.59 6.98 1.42
C ASN A 127 -2.42 6.34 0.05
N ARG A 128 -1.30 5.66 -0.17
CA ARG A 128 -0.95 5.04 -1.44
C ARG A 128 -0.98 3.53 -1.32
N GLN A 129 -1.66 2.87 -2.27
CA GLN A 129 -1.75 1.42 -2.34
C GLN A 129 -0.91 0.87 -3.49
N TYR A 130 0.05 0.04 -3.15
CA TYR A 130 0.94 -0.66 -4.07
C TYR A 130 0.61 -2.16 -4.14
N ARG A 131 0.79 -2.77 -5.31
CA ARG A 131 0.70 -4.22 -5.50
C ARG A 131 1.83 -4.73 -6.35
N PHE A 132 2.43 -5.84 -5.95
CA PHE A 132 3.47 -6.49 -6.74
C PHE A 132 2.88 -7.07 -8.03
N ARG A 133 3.28 -6.52 -9.18
CA ARG A 133 2.82 -6.93 -10.51
C ARG A 133 3.93 -6.68 -11.52
N HIS A 134 4.13 -7.63 -12.43
CA HIS A 134 5.13 -7.52 -13.50
C HIS A 134 6.54 -7.17 -13.00
N GLY A 135 6.93 -7.71 -11.84
CA GLY A 135 8.27 -7.52 -11.27
C GLY A 135 8.46 -6.27 -10.41
N HIS A 136 7.42 -5.44 -10.22
CA HIS A 136 7.49 -4.20 -9.46
C HIS A 136 6.26 -3.98 -8.57
N PHE A 137 6.43 -3.22 -7.50
CA PHE A 137 5.32 -2.67 -6.71
C PHE A 137 4.67 -1.51 -7.46
N GLN A 138 3.58 -1.78 -8.17
CA GLN A 138 2.84 -0.77 -8.95
C GLN A 138 1.80 -0.05 -8.09
N LEU A 139 1.70 1.27 -8.22
CA LEU A 139 0.67 2.09 -7.60
C LEU A 139 -0.70 1.79 -8.25
N ILE A 140 -1.62 1.24 -7.48
CA ILE A 140 -2.95 0.82 -7.96
C ILE A 140 -4.09 1.67 -7.41
N GLY A 141 -3.83 2.45 -6.36
CA GLY A 141 -4.73 3.50 -5.89
C GLY A 141 -3.99 4.49 -5.00
N ASP A 142 -4.49 5.71 -4.95
CA ASP A 142 -4.06 6.71 -3.98
C ASP A 142 -5.25 7.56 -3.53
N GLU A 143 -5.21 7.98 -2.28
CA GLU A 143 -6.08 9.00 -1.72
C GLU A 143 -5.21 10.12 -1.18
N SER A 144 -5.54 11.36 -1.53
CA SER A 144 -4.94 12.55 -0.93
C SER A 144 -6.02 13.44 -0.35
N TRP A 145 -5.70 14.08 0.76
CA TRP A 145 -6.56 15.04 1.43
C TRP A 145 -5.73 16.24 1.85
N THR A 146 -6.27 17.44 1.64
CA THR A 146 -5.65 18.69 2.08
C THR A 146 -6.73 19.58 2.68
N GLN A 147 -6.38 20.28 3.76
CA GLN A 147 -7.21 21.28 4.40
C GLN A 147 -6.38 22.53 4.67
N SER A 148 -6.90 23.70 4.30
CA SER A 148 -6.26 25.01 4.49
C SER A 148 -7.28 26.09 4.86
N PRO A 149 -6.86 27.21 5.46
CA PRO A 149 -7.76 28.33 5.75
C PRO A 149 -8.42 28.87 4.50
N VAL A 150 -9.65 29.37 4.63
CA VAL A 150 -10.27 30.20 3.60
C VAL A 150 -9.68 31.61 3.72
N GLN A 151 -9.13 32.14 2.62
CA GLN A 151 -8.33 33.37 2.64
C GLN A 151 -9.16 34.65 2.84
N ASP A 152 -10.49 34.58 2.69
CA ASP A 152 -11.36 35.77 2.60
C ASP A 152 -12.61 35.81 3.52
N ASP A 153 -12.95 34.77 4.28
CA ASP A 153 -14.19 34.75 5.08
C ASP A 153 -14.02 34.11 6.46
N GLU A 154 -14.49 34.81 7.49
CA GLU A 154 -14.60 34.45 8.92
C GLU A 154 -13.41 33.74 9.61
N PRO A 155 -12.88 34.26 10.74
CA PRO A 155 -11.85 33.60 11.52
C PRO A 155 -12.18 32.14 11.83
N GLY A 156 -11.34 31.21 11.34
CA GLY A 156 -11.47 29.77 11.61
C GLY A 156 -12.19 28.96 10.52
N GLN A 157 -12.64 29.57 9.42
CA GLN A 157 -13.18 28.79 8.30
C GLN A 157 -12.05 28.07 7.53
N LYS A 158 -12.27 26.78 7.21
CA LYS A 158 -11.34 25.96 6.44
C LYS A 158 -11.97 25.45 5.15
N SER A 159 -11.15 25.30 4.14
CA SER A 159 -11.47 24.57 2.92
C SER A 159 -10.80 23.20 2.95
N SER A 160 -11.43 22.20 2.32
CA SER A 160 -10.77 20.91 2.12
C SER A 160 -10.93 20.38 0.70
N ILE A 161 -9.97 19.58 0.26
CA ILE A 161 -10.00 18.86 -1.01
C ILE A 161 -9.56 17.44 -0.73
N ARG A 162 -10.35 16.47 -1.19
CA ARG A 162 -9.99 15.06 -1.24
C ARG A 162 -9.98 14.56 -2.67
N LEU A 163 -8.93 13.86 -3.06
CA LEU A 163 -8.81 13.17 -4.33
C LEU A 163 -8.63 11.68 -4.07
N SER A 164 -9.39 10.83 -4.74
CA SER A 164 -9.24 9.38 -4.68
C SER A 164 -9.13 8.84 -6.10
N ASN A 165 -8.00 8.23 -6.42
CA ASN A 165 -7.74 7.63 -7.72
C ASN A 165 -7.67 6.12 -7.60
N ASN A 166 -8.34 5.44 -8.52
CA ASN A 166 -8.24 4.00 -8.70
C ASN A 166 -7.66 3.74 -10.08
N TYR A 167 -6.35 3.45 -10.12
CA TYR A 167 -5.62 3.25 -11.37
C TYR A 167 -6.00 1.95 -12.08
N LEU A 168 -6.54 0.95 -11.37
CA LEU A 168 -7.06 -0.28 -11.99
C LEU A 168 -8.32 -0.02 -12.82
N THR A 169 -9.15 0.94 -12.41
CA THR A 169 -10.37 1.31 -13.12
C THR A 169 -10.21 2.56 -13.98
N GLY A 170 -9.09 3.29 -13.84
CA GLY A 170 -8.85 4.55 -14.52
C GLY A 170 -9.80 5.66 -14.08
N VAL A 171 -10.30 5.62 -12.84
CA VAL A 171 -11.29 6.58 -12.32
C VAL A 171 -10.67 7.43 -11.22
N SER A 172 -10.94 8.73 -11.28
CA SER A 172 -10.67 9.67 -10.20
C SER A 172 -11.98 10.24 -9.68
N VAL A 173 -12.08 10.39 -8.36
CA VAL A 173 -13.19 11.05 -7.67
C VAL A 173 -12.61 12.15 -6.79
N SER A 174 -13.18 13.35 -6.91
CA SER A 174 -12.83 14.48 -6.06
C SER A 174 -14.01 14.90 -5.20
N VAL A 175 -13.71 15.35 -3.99
CA VAL A 175 -14.65 16.04 -3.10
C VAL A 175 -13.94 17.30 -2.63
N SER A 176 -14.51 18.46 -2.89
CA SER A 176 -14.01 19.73 -2.34
C SER A 176 -15.07 20.35 -1.45
N GLU A 177 -14.62 20.95 -0.37
CA GLU A 177 -15.44 21.67 0.58
C GLU A 177 -14.91 23.10 0.72
N PRO A 178 -15.15 24.00 -0.26
CA PRO A 178 -14.82 25.42 -0.10
C PRO A 178 -15.73 26.04 0.96
N GLY A 179 -15.26 26.10 2.20
CA GLY A 179 -16.03 26.61 3.33
C GLY A 179 -17.23 25.72 3.67
N LYS A 180 -18.46 26.20 3.40
CA LYS A 180 -19.72 25.49 3.74
C LYS A 180 -20.34 24.73 2.56
N ARG A 181 -19.79 24.86 1.35
CA ARG A 181 -20.30 24.21 0.14
C ARG A 181 -19.55 22.91 -0.11
N VAL A 182 -20.24 21.87 -0.57
CA VAL A 182 -19.61 20.61 -1.01
C VAL A 182 -19.76 20.46 -2.52
N GLU A 183 -18.65 20.20 -3.20
CA GLU A 183 -18.62 19.88 -4.63
C GLU A 183 -18.02 18.49 -4.83
N ARG A 184 -18.51 17.78 -5.85
CA ARG A 184 -18.06 16.42 -6.17
C ARG A 184 -17.75 16.32 -7.65
N GLY A 185 -16.57 15.79 -7.97
CA GLY A 185 -16.12 15.54 -9.32
C GLY A 185 -15.88 14.05 -9.56
N ARG A 186 -16.04 13.63 -10.81
CA ARG A 186 -15.58 12.33 -11.28
C ARG A 186 -14.99 12.49 -12.67
N SER A 187 -13.79 11.96 -12.88
CA SER A 187 -13.09 12.02 -14.15
C SER A 187 -12.42 10.69 -14.48
N ARG A 188 -11.95 10.57 -15.72
CA ARG A 188 -11.04 9.48 -16.11
C ARG A 188 -9.61 9.92 -15.89
N LEU A 189 -8.81 9.00 -15.38
CA LEU A 189 -7.37 9.17 -15.31
C LEU A 189 -6.77 9.06 -16.72
N PRO A 190 -5.66 9.77 -16.99
CA PRO A 190 -4.93 9.59 -18.23
C PRO A 190 -4.39 8.15 -18.33
N ASN A 191 -4.25 7.66 -19.56
CA ASN A 191 -3.75 6.32 -19.83
C ASN A 191 -2.22 6.32 -19.88
N GLU A 192 -1.60 6.58 -18.72
CA GLU A 192 -0.15 6.58 -18.53
C GLU A 192 0.31 5.28 -17.87
N PRO A 193 1.59 4.88 -18.03
CA PRO A 193 2.17 3.82 -17.23
C PRO A 193 1.96 4.05 -15.73
N LEU A 194 1.64 2.98 -15.00
CA LEU A 194 1.50 3.08 -13.55
C LEU A 194 2.86 3.40 -12.92
N GLN A 195 2.85 4.38 -12.02
CA GLN A 195 3.97 4.64 -11.13
C GLN A 195 4.28 3.40 -10.30
N THR A 196 5.53 3.31 -9.87
CA THR A 196 6.04 2.24 -9.03
C THR A 196 6.42 2.77 -7.65
N LEU A 197 6.79 1.87 -6.74
CA LEU A 197 7.34 2.25 -5.44
C LEU A 197 8.60 3.12 -5.58
N ARG A 198 9.41 2.91 -6.63
CA ARG A 198 10.59 3.74 -6.93
C ARG A 198 10.23 5.22 -7.07
N ASP A 199 9.07 5.49 -7.67
CA ASP A 199 8.55 6.83 -7.93
C ASP A 199 7.81 7.43 -6.71
N TYR A 200 7.91 6.78 -5.53
CA TYR A 200 7.25 7.26 -4.32
C TYR A 200 7.78 8.63 -3.90
N VAL A 201 6.84 9.54 -3.66
CA VAL A 201 7.07 10.85 -3.07
C VAL A 201 5.94 11.06 -2.04
N PRO A 202 6.24 11.43 -0.78
CA PRO A 202 5.23 11.57 0.27
C PRO A 202 4.16 12.62 -0.03
#